data_AF-A0A7G9RJG6-F1
#
_entry.id   AF-A0A7G9RJG6-F1
#
_cell.length_a   1.000
_cell.length_b   1.000
_cell.length_c   1.000
_cell.angle_alpha   90.00
_cell.angle_beta   90.00
_cell.angle_gamma   90.00
#
_symmetry.space_group_name_H-M   'P 1'
#
loop_
_entity.id
_entity.type
_entity.pdbx_description
1 polymer ?
#
loop_
_entity_poly.entity_id
_entity_poly.type
_entity_poly.pdbx_seq_one_letter_code
_entity_poly.pdbx_strand_id
1 'polypeptide(L)' 'MKEYKTEFKLEVVQSFLAGEGGAKLLARRWSVPEEKIRTWVSHYRLHDIDGLRPKRSAYSAQFKFQVLAHQVILPL' A
#
# COMPACT_ATOMS: atom_id res chain seq x y z
N MET A 1 -9.50 -7.50 0.72
CA MET A 1 -9.13 -6.06 0.63
C MET A 1 -8.93 -5.73 -0.84
N LYS A 2 -9.52 -4.68 -1.40
CA LYS A 2 -9.31 -4.32 -2.82
C LYS A 2 -7.88 -3.83 -3.00
N GLU A 3 -7.14 -4.45 -3.91
CA GLU A 3 -5.81 -4.00 -4.29
C GLU A 3 -5.93 -2.92 -5.37
N TYR A 4 -5.21 -1.82 -5.18
CA TYR A 4 -5.14 -0.73 -6.14
C TYR A 4 -3.73 -0.69 -6.73
N LYS A 5 -3.65 -0.60 -8.06
CA LYS A 5 -2.38 -0.45 -8.76
C LYS A 5 -1.75 0.90 -8.44
N THR A 6 -0.41 0.98 -8.52
CA THR A 6 0.34 2.19 -8.17
C THR A 6 -0.05 3.38 -9.03
N GLU A 7 -0.29 3.16 -10.32
CA GLU A 7 -0.64 4.19 -11.30
C GLU A 7 -1.97 4.84 -10.94
N PHE A 8 -2.96 4.03 -10.56
CA PHE A 8 -4.25 4.55 -10.10
C PHE A 8 -4.12 5.34 -8.80
N LYS A 9 -3.32 4.87 -7.84
CA LYS A 9 -3.08 5.65 -6.60
C LYS A 9 -2.43 7.00 -6.93
N LEU A 10 -1.51 7.02 -7.89
CA LEU A 10 -0.83 8.25 -8.31
C LEU A 10 -1.80 9.25 -8.93
N GLU A 11 -2.71 8.80 -9.80
CA GLU A 11 -3.77 9.65 -10.39
C GLU A 11 -4.64 10.31 -9.31
N VAL A 12 -5.07 9.54 -8.31
CA VAL A 12 -5.88 10.03 -7.18
C VAL A 12 -5.12 11.06 -6.36
N VAL A 13 -3.82 10.81 -6.08
CA VAL A 13 -2.98 11.74 -5.31
C VAL A 13 -2.72 13.02 -6.10
N GLN A 14 -2.41 12.93 -7.40
CA GLN A 14 -2.17 14.11 -8.23
C GLN A 14 -3.40 15.02 -8.29
N SER A 15 -4.60 14.44 -8.43
CA SER A 15 -5.85 15.20 -8.42
C SER A 15 -6.10 15.89 -7.08
N PHE A 16 -5.75 15.23 -5.96
CA PHE A 16 -5.81 15.85 -4.63
C PHE A 16 -4.85 17.04 -4.52
N LEU A 17 -3.62 16.90 -5.01
CA LEU A 17 -2.60 17.95 -4.98
C LEU A 17 -2.92 19.11 -5.95
N ALA A 18 -3.58 18.83 -7.07
CA ALA A 18 -4.08 19.82 -8.01
C ALA A 18 -5.29 20.61 -7.48
N GLY A 19 -5.84 20.23 -6.32
CA GLY A 19 -6.98 20.92 -5.71
C GLY A 19 -8.33 20.59 -6.35
N GLU A 20 -8.42 19.52 -7.15
CA GLU A 20 -9.69 19.10 -7.79
C GLU A 20 -10.75 18.61 -6.79
N GLY A 21 -10.35 18.38 -5.55
CA GLY A 21 -11.25 18.08 -4.44
C GLY A 21 -10.52 17.55 -3.22
N GLY A 22 -11.16 17.69 -2.05
CA GLY A 22 -10.71 17.05 -0.82
C GLY A 22 -10.98 15.54 -0.83
N ALA A 23 -10.41 14.83 0.15
CA ALA A 23 -10.45 13.36 0.22
C ALA A 23 -11.88 12.79 0.12
N LYS A 24 -12.87 13.45 0.73
CA LYS A 24 -14.30 13.07 0.68
C LYS A 24 -14.89 13.11 -0.72
N LEU A 25 -14.55 14.11 -1.53
CA LEU A 25 -15.06 14.27 -2.89
C LEU A 25 -14.44 13.21 -3.81
N LEU A 26 -13.11 13.06 -3.72
CA LEU A 26 -12.36 12.09 -4.49
C LEU A 26 -12.76 10.64 -4.14
N ALA A 27 -13.07 10.38 -2.87
CA ALA A 27 -13.57 9.08 -2.41
C ALA A 27 -14.86 8.67 -3.12
N ARG A 28 -15.80 9.62 -3.27
CA ARG A 28 -17.05 9.40 -4.01
C ARG A 28 -16.80 9.22 -5.50
N ARG A 29 -15.97 10.08 -6.10
CA ARG A 29 -15.65 10.06 -7.53
C ARG A 29 -15.12 8.69 -7.99
N TRP A 30 -14.17 8.13 -7.23
CA TRP A 30 -13.52 6.88 -7.62
C TRP A 30 -13.97 5.63 -6.86
N SER A 31 -15.01 5.75 -6.01
CA SER A 31 -15.45 4.66 -5.13
C SER A 31 -14.28 4.06 -4.31
N VAL A 32 -13.47 4.94 -3.73
CA VAL A 32 -12.32 4.60 -2.87
C VAL A 32 -12.62 5.09 -1.46
N PRO A 33 -12.37 4.31 -0.40
CA PRO A 33 -12.54 4.80 0.96
C PRO A 33 -11.70 6.05 1.23
N GLU A 34 -12.30 7.06 1.88
CA GLU A 34 -11.63 8.33 2.17
C GLU A 34 -10.30 8.14 2.94
N GLU A 35 -10.27 7.19 3.88
CA GLU A 35 -9.08 6.80 4.65
C GLU A 35 -7.91 6.36 3.74
N LYS A 36 -8.19 5.68 2.63
CA LYS A 36 -7.17 5.21 1.69
C LYS A 36 -6.56 6.37 0.94
N ILE A 37 -7.39 7.33 0.50
CA ILE A 37 -6.92 8.54 -0.17
C ILE A 37 -6.02 9.34 0.77
N ARG A 38 -6.43 9.57 2.01
CA ARG A 38 -5.61 10.26 3.01
C ARG A 38 -4.27 9.54 3.22
N THR A 39 -4.29 8.22 3.34
CA THR A 39 -3.07 7.40 3.48
C THR A 39 -2.14 7.55 2.29
N TRP A 40 -2.65 7.46 1.06
CA TRP A 40 -1.85 7.59 -0.15
C TRP A 40 -1.24 8.99 -0.28
N VAL A 41 -2.02 10.04 -0.01
CA VAL A 41 -1.50 11.42 -0.03
C VAL A 41 -0.40 11.60 1.02
N SER A 42 -0.60 11.11 2.24
CA SER A 42 0.41 11.19 3.29
C SER A 42 1.69 10.43 2.92
N HIS A 43 1.57 9.21 2.38
CA HIS A 43 2.73 8.43 1.95
C HIS A 43 3.46 9.09 0.78
N TYR A 44 2.72 9.64 -0.18
CA TYR A 44 3.32 10.35 -1.31
C TYR A 44 4.07 11.61 -0.86
N ARG A 45 3.54 12.36 0.10
CA ARG A 45 4.25 13.53 0.66
C ARG A 45 5.55 13.15 1.37
N LEU A 46 5.63 11.95 1.94
CA LEU A 46 6.82 11.48 2.68
C LEU A 46 7.86 10.78 1.79
N HIS A 47 7.40 10.07 0.76
CA HIS A 47 8.23 9.13 -0.01
C HIS A 47 8.01 9.21 -1.53
N ASP A 48 7.35 10.26 -2.01
CA ASP A 48 6.95 10.40 -3.42
C ASP A 48 6.26 9.13 -3.95
N ILE A 49 6.51 8.73 -5.20
CA ILE A 49 5.93 7.55 -5.83
C ILE A 49 6.27 6.25 -5.10
N ASP A 50 7.40 6.19 -4.38
CA ASP A 50 7.78 5.00 -3.60
C ASP A 50 6.81 4.74 -2.45
N GLY A 51 6.18 5.80 -1.90
CA GLY A 51 5.14 5.67 -0.88
C GLY A 51 3.86 4.98 -1.35
N LEU A 52 3.64 4.90 -2.69
CA LEU A 52 2.46 4.29 -3.30
C LEU A 52 2.68 2.85 -3.76
N ARG A 53 3.94 2.46 -3.91
CA ARG A 53 4.33 1.11 -4.36
C ARG A 53 3.87 0.06 -3.36
N PRO A 54 3.49 -1.14 -3.82
CA PRO A 54 3.17 -2.24 -2.93
C PRO A 54 4.38 -2.56 -2.03
N LYS A 55 4.13 -2.71 -0.74
CA LYS A 55 5.17 -3.09 0.22
C LYS A 55 5.62 -4.51 -0.16
N ARG A 56 6.88 -4.67 -0.58
CA ARG A 56 7.46 -5.99 -0.81
C ARG A 56 7.53 -6.70 0.54
N SER A 57 6.58 -7.59 0.82
CA SER A 57 6.72 -8.59 1.89
C SER A 57 7.75 -9.61 1.42
N ALA A 58 9.03 -9.26 1.48
CA ALA A 58 10.13 -10.19 1.22
C ALA A 58 10.34 -11.11 2.44
N TYR A 59 9.33 -11.90 2.78
CA TYR A 59 9.60 -13.19 3.40
C TYR A 59 9.81 -14.14 2.23
N SER A 60 11.06 -14.31 1.82
CA SER A 60 11.39 -15.29 0.78
C SER A 60 10.79 -16.64 1.19
N ALA A 61 10.33 -17.44 0.23
CA ALA A 61 9.87 -18.80 0.52
C ALA A 61 10.92 -19.58 1.32
N GLN A 62 12.20 -19.27 1.06
CA GLN A 62 13.37 -19.77 1.75
C GLN A 62 13.44 -19.33 3.22
N PHE A 63 13.16 -18.05 3.54
CA PHE A 63 13.08 -17.57 4.92
C PHE A 63 11.89 -18.21 5.65
N LYS A 64 10.73 -18.34 5.00
CA LYS A 64 9.58 -19.05 5.58
C LYS A 64 9.91 -20.51 5.86
N PHE A 65 10.68 -21.17 4.99
CA PHE A 65 11.14 -22.54 5.20
C PHE A 65 12.14 -22.66 6.36
N GLN A 66 13.08 -21.73 6.47
CA GLN A 66 14.05 -21.70 7.58
C GLN A 66 13.37 -21.54 8.95
N VAL A 67 12.35 -20.67 9.04
CA VAL A 67 11.60 -20.47 10.30
C VAL A 67 10.81 -21.73 10.69
N LEU A 68 10.19 -22.43 9.73
CA LEU A 68 9.44 -23.67 9.99
C LEU A 68 10.37 -24.86 10.34
N ALA A 69 11.52 -24.97 9.68
CA ALA A 69 12.50 -26.03 9.95
C ALA A 69 13.11 -25.94 11.36
N HIS A 70 13.25 -24.72 11.91
CA HIS A 70 13.77 -24.52 13.26
C HIS A 70 12.74 -24.84 14.37
N GLN A 71 11.46 -25.03 14.02
CA GLN A 71 10.39 -25.34 14.96
C GLN A 71 10.19 -26.86 15.20
N VAL A 72 10.92 -27.71 14.48
CA VAL A 72 10.95 -29.16 14.68
C VAL A 72 12.36 -29.56 15.12
N ILE A 73 12.67 -29.26 16.38
CA ILE A 73 13.84 -29.87 17.04
C ILE A 73 13.41 -31.29 17.43
N LEU A 74 13.97 -32.26 16.71
CA LEU A 74 14.00 -33.68 17.09
C LEU A 74 14.55 -33.84 18.52
N PRO A 75 13.93 -34.64 19.40
CA PRO A 75 14.68 -35.46 20.31
C PRO A 75 14.87 -36.85 19.68
N LEU A 76 16.15 -37.16 19.50
CA LEU A 76 16.85 -38.46 19.44
C LEU A 76 16.00 -39.74 19.30
#